data_AF-A0ABD6Q9S1-F1
#
_entry.id   AF-A0ABD6Q9S1-F1
#
_cell.length_a   1.000
_cell.length_b   1.000
_cell.length_c   1.000
_cell.angle_alpha   90.00
_cell.angle_beta   90.00
_cell.angle_gamma   90.00
#
_symmetry.space_group_name_H-M   'P 1'
#
loop_
_entity.id
_entity.type
_entity.pdbx_description
1 polymer ?
#
loop_
_entity_poly.entity_id
_entity_poly.type
_entity_poly.pdbx_seq_one_letter_code
_entity_poly.pdbx_strand_id
1 'polypeptide(L)' 'MLAMAPFVSRERFAQLVGLPVGVIVGMINKGYLPTVDVGRYSCVNVALLMRRCGEASLKLSL' A
#
# COMPACT_ATOMS: atom_id res chain seq x y z
N MET A 1 7.87 13.05 -14.58
CA MET A 1 7.06 11.96 -14.01
C MET A 1 7.50 11.80 -12.56
N LEU A 2 6.64 12.13 -11.58
CA LEU A 2 6.98 11.96 -10.16
C LEU A 2 7.13 10.46 -9.88
N ALA A 3 8.37 9.99 -9.74
CA ALA A 3 8.62 8.61 -9.34
C ALA A 3 8.06 8.42 -7.93
N MET A 4 6.99 7.64 -7.80
CA MET A 4 6.50 7.24 -6.49
C MET A 4 7.56 6.35 -5.84
N ALA A 5 7.88 6.62 -4.58
CA ALA A 5 8.76 5.76 -3.81
C ALA A 5 8.19 4.32 -3.79
N PRO A 6 9.05 3.28 -3.88
CA PRO A 6 8.60 1.88 -3.95
C PRO A 6 7.89 1.43 -2.68
N PHE A 7 8.11 2.14 -1.58
CA PHE A 7 7.37 2.03 -0.33
C PHE A 7 7.18 3.42 0.30
N VAL A 8 6.20 3.55 1.18
CA VAL A 8 5.98 4.76 1.99
C VAL A 8 5.61 4.37 3.42
N SER A 9 5.76 5.30 4.38
CA SER A 9 5.28 5.07 5.74
C SER A 9 3.76 4.89 5.78
N ARG A 10 3.24 4.32 6.87
CA ARG A 10 1.79 4.08 7.05
C ARG A 10 1.01 5.39 7.08
N GLU A 11 1.57 6.42 7.73
CA GLU A 11 1.00 7.76 7.82
C GLU A 11 0.98 8.44 6.46
N ARG A 12 2.07 8.33 5.69
CA ARG A 12 2.13 8.91 4.35
C ARG A 12 1.17 8.20 3.40
N PHE A 13 1.09 6.87 3.48
CA PHE A 13 0.11 6.10 2.71
C PHE A 13 -1.33 6.55 3.02
N ALA A 14 -1.66 6.66 4.31
CA ALA A 14 -2.98 7.12 4.78
C ALA A 14 -3.36 8.50 4.20
N GLN A 15 -2.41 9.46 4.19
CA GLN A 15 -2.61 10.77 3.55
C GLN A 15 -2.84 10.66 2.05
N LEU A 16 -2.07 9.83 1.34
CA LEU A 16 -2.17 9.67 -0.12
C LEU A 16 -3.51 9.06 -0.55
N VAL A 17 -4.05 8.13 0.25
CA VAL A 17 -5.32 7.45 -0.06
C VAL A 17 -6.55 8.12 0.58
N GLY A 18 -6.35 9.16 1.40
CA GLY A 18 -7.43 9.90 2.05
C GLY A 18 -8.16 9.13 3.15
N LEU A 19 -7.50 8.19 3.82
CA LEU A 19 -8.07 7.39 4.90
C LEU A 19 -7.39 7.67 6.25
N PRO A 20 -8.10 7.50 7.39
CA PRO A 20 -7.47 7.58 8.70
C PRO A 20 -6.38 6.51 8.88
N VAL A 21 -5.27 6.87 9.53
CA VAL A 21 -4.14 5.94 9.76
C VAL A 21 -4.57 4.66 10.49
N GLY A 22 -5.52 4.74 11.42
CA GLY A 22 -6.06 3.57 12.12
C GLY A 22 -6.74 2.56 11.18
N VAL A 23 -7.38 3.02 10.11
CA VAL A 23 -7.96 2.14 9.07
C VAL A 23 -6.85 1.41 8.32
N ILE A 24 -5.79 2.12 7.93
CA ILE A 24 -4.63 1.53 7.25
C ILE A 24 -3.94 0.49 8.14
N VAL A 25 -3.74 0.79 9.43
CA VAL A 25 -3.19 -0.16 10.41
C VAL A 25 -4.10 -1.39 10.52
N GLY A 26 -5.41 -1.21 10.59
CA GLY A 26 -6.37 -2.32 10.59
C GLY A 26 -6.28 -3.19 9.33
N MET A 27 -6.11 -2.59 8.15
CA MET A 27 -5.92 -3.33 6.89
C MET A 27 -4.61 -4.10 6.86
N ILE A 28 -3.52 -3.51 7.36
CA ILE A 28 -2.21 -4.18 7.47
C ILE A 28 -2.30 -5.37 8.43
N ASN A 29 -2.90 -5.19 9.61
CA ASN A 29 -3.04 -6.26 10.61
C ASN A 29 -3.90 -7.43 10.10
N LYS A 30 -4.86 -7.15 9.21
CA LYS A 30 -5.67 -8.17 8.54
C LYS A 30 -5.01 -8.79 7.29
N GLY A 31 -3.81 -8.33 6.93
CA GLY A 31 -3.05 -8.84 5.77
C GLY A 31 -3.55 -8.34 4.41
N TYR A 32 -4.41 -7.31 4.36
CA TYR A 32 -4.95 -6.80 3.10
C TYR A 32 -3.96 -5.93 2.33
N LEU A 33 -3.09 -5.20 3.04
CA LEU A 33 -2.07 -4.35 2.43
C LEU A 33 -0.69 -5.01 2.52
N PRO A 34 0.07 -5.06 1.41
CA PRO A 34 1.43 -5.57 1.44
C PRO A 34 2.35 -4.59 2.18
N THR A 35 3.18 -5.11 3.07
CA THR A 35 4.19 -4.34 3.80
C THR A 35 5.60 -4.85 3.53
N VAL A 36 6.59 -3.99 3.74
CA VAL A 36 8.00 -4.33 3.73
C VAL A 36 8.67 -3.72 4.97
N ASP A 37 9.49 -4.51 5.63
CA ASP A 37 10.24 -4.07 6.80
C ASP A 37 11.55 -3.41 6.35
N VAL A 38 11.79 -2.20 6.84
CA VAL A 38 12.96 -1.38 6.58
C VAL A 38 13.56 -0.98 7.92
N GLY A 39 14.53 -1.78 8.37
CA GLY A 39 15.10 -1.65 9.72
C GLY A 39 14.03 -1.87 10.78
N ARG A 40 13.73 -0.83 11.56
CA ARG A 40 12.72 -0.89 12.65
C ARG A 40 11.31 -0.48 12.21
N TYR A 41 11.15 -0.04 10.95
CA TYR A 41 9.88 0.45 10.45
C TYR A 41 9.24 -0.56 9.50
N SER A 42 7.91 -0.67 9.56
CA SER A 42 7.12 -1.48 8.65
C SER A 42 6.33 -0.54 7.74
N CYS A 43 6.75 -0.48 6.48
CA CYS A 43 6.26 0.44 5.44
C CYS A 43 5.28 -0.25 4.51
N VAL A 44 4.38 0.51 3.88
CA VAL A 44 3.48 -0.03 2.85
C VAL A 44 4.28 -0.23 1.57
N ASN A 45 4.26 -1.44 1.01
CA ASN A 45 4.93 -1.78 -0.24
C ASN A 45 4.05 -1.36 -1.43
N VAL A 46 4.25 -0.12 -1.88
CA VAL A 46 3.46 0.51 -2.95
C VAL A 46 3.69 -0.19 -4.29
N ALA A 47 4.93 -0.60 -4.57
CA ALA A 47 5.25 -1.28 -5.83
C ALA A 47 4.46 -2.59 -6.00
N LEU A 48 4.40 -3.42 -4.95
CA LEU A 48 3.60 -4.66 -4.98
C LEU A 48 2.10 -4.37 -5.04
N LEU A 49 1.64 -3.36 -4.30
CA LEU A 49 0.22 -2.98 -4.33
C LEU A 49 -0.21 -2.54 -5.74
N MET A 50 0.57 -1.69 -6.40
CA MET A 50 0.30 -1.24 -7.77
C MET A 50 0.22 -2.42 -8.74
N ARG A 51 1.16 -3.37 -8.64
CA ARG A 51 1.13 -4.60 -9.45
C ARG A 51 -0.17 -5.40 -9.21
N ARG A 52 -0.55 -5.62 -7.95
CA ARG A 52 -1.79 -6.34 -7.59
C ARG A 52 -3.04 -5.64 -8.13
N CYS A 53 -3.08 -4.31 -8.08
CA CYS A 53 -4.19 -3.52 -8.65
C CYS A 53 -4.27 -3.68 -10.17
N GLY A 54 -3.14 -3.65 -10.89
CA GLY A 54 -3.11 -3.89 -12.33
C GLY A 54 -3.63 -5.29 -12.70
N GLU A 55 -3.19 -6.30 -11.96
CA GLU A 55 -3.65 -7.69 -12.16
C GLU A 55 -5.15 -7.87 -11.84
N ALA A 56 -5.67 -7.20 -10.80
CA ALA A 56 -7.08 -7.22 -10.45
C ALA A 56 -7.95 -6.53 -11.51
N SER A 57 -7.47 -5.42 -12.10
CA SER A 57 -8.19 -4.71 -13.16
C SER A 57 -8.43 -5.58 -14.40
N LEU A 58 -7.55 -6.55 -14.68
CA LEU A 58 -7.69 -7.48 -15.80
C LEU A 58 -8.80 -8.52 -15.57
N LYS A 59 -9.14 -8.82 -14.31
CA LYS A 59 -10.22 -9.78 -13.98
C LYS A 59 -11.62 -9.19 -14.12
N LEU A 60 -11.74 -7.86 -14.24
CA LEU A 60 -13.03 -7.17 -14.39
C LEU A 60 -13.41 -6.93 -15.87
N SER A 61 -12.62 -7.46 -16.82
CA SER A 61 -12.77 -7.21 -18.26
C SER A 61 -12.81 -8.48 -19.12
N LEU A 62 -13.10 -9.62 -18.51
CA LEU A 62 -13.40 -10.91 -19.16
C LEU A 62 -14.76 -11.42 -18.65
#